data_AF-A0A534NVQ8-F1
#
_entry.id   AF-A0A534NVQ8-F1
#
_cell.length_a   1.000
_cell.length_b   1.000
_cell.length_c   1.000
_cell.angle_alpha   90.00
_cell.angle_beta   90.00
_cell.angle_gamma   90.00
#
_symmetry.space_group_name_H-M   'P 1'
#
loop_
_entity.id
_entity.type
_entity.pdbx_description
1 polymer ?
#
loop_
_entity_poly.entity_id
_entity_poly.type
_entity_poly.pdbx_seq_one_letter_code
_entity_poly.pdbx_strand_id
1 'polypeptide(L)'
;MSVTEIRSNRFRLQRIVKLLVYRPSNQLVRLDCNTYLSNVFTRNTSRGDLQMSLTRMSSRSHWRNAVLLSQVLLLALYPVASAHAQTAPVGQGFPIDAGDLRFIFHAIEVAQFHAAGGVLLGPGPNQVNLNGAPDPQLPVGLRTVDGTMNNLVQIPDQHLFGSADRLFPRLTTPRFRPAEQGTSYADKTDTNVFDSQPRIISNLVVDQSAQNPAAAAAAAHPCGSGGFVCSDPSPPDADSGALFIPNITPDFGLSAPFNLMFVFFGQFFDHGLDLVTKGGSGTVIMPLQPDDPLFVPGSPTNFMAMARGQNQPGPDGILGTADDIQETMNTTTPWVDQNQTYTSHPSHQVFLRQYVMTGGRPLPDGKVLDGGHCAPRGTGIPGDEICNIGNWAEVKAQAA
;
A
#
# COMPACT_ATOMS: atom_id res chain seq x y z
N MET A 1 50.13 -14.36 -41.57
CA MET A 1 50.86 -13.08 -41.76
C MET A 1 50.11 -12.03 -40.95
N SER A 2 50.48 -11.77 -39.70
CA SER A 2 51.64 -10.96 -39.24
C SER A 2 51.34 -9.45 -39.32
N VAL A 3 50.90 -8.82 -38.21
CA VAL A 3 51.68 -7.95 -37.26
C VAL A 3 51.57 -6.47 -37.70
N THR A 4 51.14 -5.48 -36.90
CA THR A 4 51.82 -4.87 -35.72
C THR A 4 50.84 -3.84 -35.11
N GLU A 5 50.39 -3.90 -33.84
CA GLU A 5 51.00 -3.42 -32.57
C GLU A 5 51.23 -1.89 -32.45
N ILE A 6 50.45 -1.21 -31.59
CA ILE A 6 50.91 -0.06 -30.78
C ILE A 6 50.40 -0.25 -29.33
N ARG A 7 51.40 -0.31 -28.43
CA ARG A 7 51.43 -0.29 -26.95
C ARG A 7 50.81 1.00 -26.39
N SER A 8 50.49 1.22 -25.10
CA SER A 8 50.49 0.52 -23.82
C SER A 8 49.88 1.51 -22.82
N ASN A 9 49.12 1.07 -21.81
CA ASN A 9 49.27 1.62 -20.47
C ASN A 9 48.77 0.63 -19.42
N ARG A 10 49.72 0.13 -18.62
CA ARG A 10 49.49 -0.75 -17.48
C ARG A 10 49.18 0.12 -16.27
N PHE A 11 48.06 -0.12 -15.59
CA PHE A 11 47.94 0.21 -14.17
C PHE A 11 47.90 -1.09 -13.37
N ARG A 12 48.95 -1.28 -12.54
CA ARG A 12 49.01 -2.27 -11.47
C ARG A 12 48.07 -1.83 -10.36
N LEU A 13 47.22 -2.73 -9.88
CA LEU A 13 46.72 -2.68 -8.51
C LEU A 13 47.09 -3.99 -7.82
N GLN A 14 48.18 -3.92 -7.05
CA GLN A 14 48.56 -4.96 -6.11
C GLN A 14 47.79 -4.77 -4.81
N ARG A 15 47.17 -5.88 -4.39
CA ARG A 15 46.77 -6.30 -3.03
C ARG A 15 47.18 -5.35 -1.88
N ILE A 16 46.19 -4.93 -1.09
CA ILE A 16 46.33 -4.78 0.35
C ILE A 16 45.25 -5.62 1.02
N VAL A 17 45.68 -6.76 1.55
CA VAL A 17 44.95 -7.51 2.58
C VAL A 17 45.22 -6.78 3.89
N LYS A 18 44.19 -6.21 4.52
CA LYS A 18 44.25 -5.81 5.92
C LYS A 18 43.22 -6.61 6.70
N LEU A 19 43.73 -7.68 7.30
CA LEU A 19 43.15 -8.42 8.39
C LEU A 19 42.98 -7.44 9.58
N LEU A 20 41.75 -7.15 10.00
CA LEU A 20 41.48 -6.45 11.25
C LEU A 20 40.89 -7.45 12.24
N VAL A 21 41.76 -7.82 13.18
CA VAL A 21 41.47 -8.63 14.36
C VAL A 21 40.47 -7.86 15.23
N TYR A 22 39.29 -8.43 15.44
CA TYR A 22 38.31 -7.97 16.42
C TYR A 22 38.79 -8.36 17.82
N ARG A 23 39.02 -7.39 18.71
CA ARG A 23 39.12 -7.61 20.16
C ARG A 23 37.89 -6.96 20.81
N PRO A 24 37.09 -7.70 21.60
CA PRO A 24 36.03 -7.10 22.40
C PRO A 24 36.68 -6.51 23.67
N SER A 25 36.45 -5.23 23.93
CA SER A 25 36.70 -4.66 25.26
C SER A 25 35.35 -4.42 25.94
N ASN A 26 35.05 -5.31 26.89
CA ASN A 26 34.06 -5.08 27.92
C ASN A 26 34.47 -3.86 28.75
N GLN A 27 33.72 -2.77 28.67
CA GLN A 27 33.56 -1.89 29.82
C GLN A 27 32.10 -1.48 29.95
N LEU A 28 31.44 -2.10 30.93
CA LEU A 28 30.27 -1.53 31.59
C LEU A 28 30.65 -0.15 32.13
N VAL A 29 29.90 0.88 31.73
CA VAL A 29 29.79 2.11 32.52
C VAL A 29 28.34 2.23 32.97
N ARG A 30 28.15 1.94 34.26
CA ARG A 30 26.97 2.26 35.05
C ARG A 30 27.00 3.79 35.28
N LEU A 31 25.95 4.49 34.89
CA LEU A 31 25.71 5.87 35.36
C LEU A 31 24.26 5.96 35.84
N ASP A 32 24.14 6.12 37.14
CA ASP A 32 22.90 6.18 37.89
C ASP A 32 22.12 7.47 37.64
N CYS A 33 20.82 7.33 37.85
CA CYS A 33 19.72 8.28 37.76
C CYS A 33 19.81 9.43 38.78
N ASN A 34 19.64 10.70 38.37
CA ASN A 34 18.55 11.60 38.82
C ASN A 34 18.74 13.09 38.45
N THR A 35 17.58 13.76 38.32
CA THR A 35 17.30 15.21 38.39
C THR A 35 17.74 16.12 37.24
N TYR A 36 16.77 16.72 36.52
CA TYR A 36 16.52 18.16 36.60
C TYR A 36 15.14 18.53 35.99
N LEU A 37 14.35 19.27 36.77
CA LEU A 37 13.04 19.83 36.43
C LEU A 37 13.19 21.26 35.89
N SER A 38 12.41 21.56 34.86
CA SER A 38 11.70 22.83 34.58
C SER A 38 12.43 24.18 34.35
N ASN A 39 11.93 24.85 33.30
CA ASN A 39 11.90 26.28 32.97
C ASN A 39 13.11 26.89 32.24
N VAL A 40 12.90 27.32 30.96
CA VAL A 40 13.07 28.72 30.53
C VAL A 40 12.09 29.06 29.38
N PHE A 41 11.53 30.26 29.54
CA PHE A 41 10.54 31.02 28.77
C PHE A 41 10.89 31.36 27.30
N THR A 42 9.82 31.41 26.49
CA THR A 42 9.50 32.36 25.38
C THR A 42 10.60 32.80 24.41
N ARG A 43 10.42 32.46 23.12
CA ARG A 43 10.70 33.39 22.02
C ARG A 43 9.61 33.36 20.97
N ASN A 44 9.11 34.56 20.71
CA ASN A 44 8.14 34.98 19.73
C ASN A 44 8.81 35.04 18.34
N THR A 45 8.32 34.31 17.34
CA THR A 45 8.43 34.71 15.93
C THR A 45 7.20 34.27 15.16
N SER A 46 6.48 35.27 14.68
CA SER A 46 5.31 35.26 13.83
C SER A 46 5.55 34.60 12.45
N ARG A 47 4.63 33.71 12.03
CA ARG A 47 3.83 33.81 10.78
C ARG A 47 3.08 32.49 10.49
N GLY A 48 1.75 32.53 10.67
CA GLY A 48 0.78 32.05 9.68
C GLY A 48 0.41 30.58 9.62
N ASP A 49 -0.17 30.01 10.68
CA ASP A 49 -0.97 28.78 10.58
C ASP A 49 -2.47 29.11 10.63
N LEU A 50 -3.19 28.68 9.60
CA LEU A 50 -4.64 28.72 9.48
C LEU A 50 -5.25 27.73 10.51
N GLN A 51 -5.63 28.21 11.68
CA GLN A 51 -6.55 27.49 12.55
C GLN A 51 -7.98 27.62 12.02
N MET A 52 -8.57 26.50 11.61
CA MET A 52 -10.00 26.36 11.37
C MET A 52 -10.77 26.70 12.65
N SER A 53 -11.60 27.74 12.55
CA SER A 53 -12.57 28.15 13.56
C SER A 53 -13.71 27.14 13.65
N LEU A 54 -13.80 26.38 14.74
CA LEU A 54 -15.02 25.70 15.13
C LEU A 54 -16.00 26.72 15.72
N THR A 55 -17.12 26.84 15.03
CA THR A 55 -18.26 27.71 15.28
C THR A 55 -18.82 27.54 16.69
N ARG A 56 -19.10 28.67 17.34
CA ARG A 56 -19.86 28.77 18.60
C ARG A 56 -21.23 28.08 18.47
N MET A 57 -21.49 27.06 19.29
CA MET A 57 -22.86 26.59 19.58
C MET A 57 -23.32 27.09 20.95
N SER A 58 -24.54 27.63 20.99
CA SER A 58 -25.09 28.39 22.12
C SER A 58 -25.41 27.54 23.36
N SER A 59 -25.19 28.16 24.53
CA SER A 59 -25.30 27.56 25.86
C SER A 59 -26.72 27.65 26.45
N ARG A 60 -27.62 26.73 26.10
CA ARG A 60 -28.86 26.52 26.89
C ARG A 60 -29.31 25.06 26.84
N SER A 61 -28.77 24.22 27.73
CA SER A 61 -29.45 22.99 28.14
C SER A 61 -28.87 22.48 29.45
N HIS A 62 -29.66 22.59 30.53
CA HIS A 62 -29.36 22.04 31.85
C HIS A 62 -29.31 20.49 31.87
N TRP A 63 -29.59 19.84 30.74
CA TRP A 63 -29.55 18.39 30.58
C TRP A 63 -28.14 17.83 30.34
N ARG A 64 -27.18 18.66 29.91
CA ARG A 64 -25.80 18.20 29.64
C ARG A 64 -25.10 17.68 30.89
N ASN A 65 -25.27 18.34 32.03
CA ASN A 65 -24.59 17.97 33.26
C ASN A 65 -25.19 16.71 33.88
N ALA A 66 -26.50 16.49 33.74
CA ALA A 66 -27.17 15.29 34.25
C ALA A 66 -26.80 14.03 33.43
N VAL A 67 -26.69 14.15 32.10
CA VAL A 67 -26.29 13.03 31.22
C VAL A 67 -24.81 12.69 31.36
N LEU A 68 -23.93 13.68 31.54
CA LEU A 68 -22.51 13.44 31.81
C LEU A 68 -22.29 12.78 33.19
N LEU A 69 -23.03 13.20 34.23
CA LEU A 69 -22.96 12.58 35.55
C LEU A 69 -23.50 11.15 35.55
N SER A 70 -24.58 10.86 34.81
CA SER A 70 -25.12 9.50 34.72
C SER A 70 -24.22 8.55 33.92
N GLN A 71 -23.54 9.03 32.88
CA GLN A 71 -22.58 8.24 32.10
C GLN A 71 -21.31 7.92 32.90
N VAL A 72 -20.81 8.87 33.70
CA VAL A 72 -19.66 8.64 34.59
C VAL A 72 -20.02 7.67 35.72
N LEU A 73 -21.25 7.73 36.26
CA LEU A 73 -21.70 6.82 37.32
C LEU A 73 -21.96 5.39 36.79
N LEU A 74 -22.45 5.23 35.56
CA LEU A 74 -22.56 3.91 34.93
C LEU A 74 -21.19 3.28 34.68
N LEU A 75 -20.18 4.05 34.23
CA LEU A 75 -18.82 3.54 34.02
C LEU A 75 -18.10 3.14 35.34
N ALA A 76 -18.55 3.66 36.49
CA ALA A 76 -18.01 3.30 37.80
C ALA A 76 -18.64 2.02 38.40
N LEU A 77 -19.81 1.60 37.92
CA LEU A 77 -20.59 0.48 38.47
C LEU A 77 -20.45 -0.84 37.68
N TYR A 78 -19.93 -0.79 36.46
CA TYR A 78 -19.54 -2.00 35.73
C TYR A 78 -18.04 -2.21 35.92
N PRO A 79 -17.59 -3.34 36.50
CA PRO A 79 -16.19 -3.72 36.34
C PRO A 79 -15.97 -3.83 34.84
N VAL A 80 -15.19 -2.92 34.27
CA VAL A 80 -14.56 -3.15 32.98
C VAL A 80 -13.79 -4.44 33.20
N ALA A 81 -14.30 -5.55 32.69
CA ALA A 81 -13.50 -6.74 32.55
C ALA A 81 -12.33 -6.26 31.68
N SER A 82 -11.21 -5.97 32.33
CA SER A 82 -9.96 -5.80 31.63
C SER A 82 -9.77 -7.14 30.96
N ALA A 83 -10.14 -7.21 29.68
CA ALA A 83 -9.64 -8.26 28.82
C ALA A 83 -8.14 -8.14 29.00
N HIS A 84 -7.59 -9.04 29.82
CA HIS A 84 -6.18 -9.31 29.79
C HIS A 84 -6.02 -9.84 28.38
N ALA A 85 -5.67 -8.96 27.44
CA ALA A 85 -5.02 -9.37 26.24
C ALA A 85 -3.86 -10.20 26.76
N GLN A 86 -4.04 -11.52 26.73
CA GLN A 86 -3.01 -12.45 27.07
C GLN A 86 -1.95 -12.10 26.05
N THR A 87 -0.93 -11.34 26.48
CA THR A 87 0.23 -11.08 25.67
C THR A 87 0.66 -12.45 25.25
N ALA A 88 0.46 -12.78 23.97
CA ALA A 88 0.95 -14.02 23.43
C ALA A 88 2.40 -14.11 23.93
N PRO A 89 2.81 -15.24 24.55
CA PRO A 89 4.19 -15.38 24.99
C PRO A 89 5.04 -14.91 23.83
N VAL A 90 5.91 -13.92 24.05
CA VAL A 90 6.83 -13.44 23.01
C VAL A 90 7.39 -14.72 22.42
N GLY A 91 7.00 -15.02 21.17
CA GLY A 91 7.36 -16.30 20.57
C GLY A 91 8.86 -16.41 20.74
N GLN A 92 9.34 -17.51 21.31
CA GLN A 92 10.77 -17.83 21.23
C GLN A 92 11.11 -17.58 19.76
N GLY A 93 11.91 -16.53 19.49
CA GLY A 93 12.11 -16.06 18.12
C GLY A 93 12.56 -17.21 17.22
N PHE A 94 12.58 -17.01 15.91
CA PHE A 94 13.04 -18.05 15.00
C PHE A 94 14.47 -18.53 15.39
N PRO A 95 14.67 -19.80 15.82
CA PRO A 95 15.99 -20.28 16.20
C PRO A 95 16.83 -20.40 14.94
N ILE A 96 17.83 -19.53 14.80
CA ILE A 96 18.75 -19.51 13.66
C ILE A 96 19.97 -20.37 13.99
N ASP A 97 20.24 -21.37 13.16
CA ASP A 97 21.46 -22.17 13.27
C ASP A 97 22.54 -21.78 12.24
N ALA A 98 23.68 -22.48 12.28
CA ALA A 98 24.78 -22.20 11.37
C ALA A 98 24.46 -22.52 9.90
N GLY A 99 23.54 -23.46 9.64
CA GLY A 99 23.03 -23.77 8.31
C GLY A 99 22.17 -22.65 7.75
N ASP A 100 21.26 -22.12 8.56
CA ASP A 100 20.42 -20.97 8.19
C ASP A 100 21.26 -19.75 7.82
N LEU A 101 22.27 -19.42 8.63
CA LEU A 101 23.18 -18.30 8.34
C LEU A 101 23.95 -18.49 7.02
N ARG A 102 24.39 -19.72 6.71
CA ARG A 102 25.07 -20.01 5.44
C ARG A 102 24.11 -19.87 4.26
N PHE A 103 22.87 -20.35 4.40
CA PHE A 103 21.86 -20.22 3.37
C PHE A 103 21.53 -18.74 3.10
N ILE A 104 21.28 -17.96 4.14
CA ILE A 104 20.99 -16.51 4.03
C ILE A 104 22.18 -15.79 3.39
N PHE A 105 23.41 -16.07 3.84
CA PHE A 105 24.61 -15.45 3.27
C PHE A 105 24.77 -15.79 1.79
N HIS A 106 24.58 -17.05 1.40
CA HIS A 106 24.64 -17.47 0.01
C HIS A 106 23.54 -16.79 -0.85
N ALA A 107 22.31 -16.66 -0.34
CA ALA A 107 21.25 -15.92 -1.03
C ALA A 107 21.62 -14.45 -1.25
N ILE A 108 22.31 -13.82 -0.29
CA ILE A 108 22.83 -12.45 -0.44
C ILE A 108 23.92 -12.40 -1.52
N GLU A 109 24.86 -13.35 -1.55
CA GLU A 109 25.91 -13.41 -2.59
C GLU A 109 25.32 -13.56 -4.00
N VAL A 110 24.31 -14.41 -4.17
CA VAL A 110 23.57 -14.58 -5.42
C VAL A 110 22.87 -13.28 -5.82
N ALA A 111 22.17 -12.63 -4.89
CA ALA A 111 21.47 -11.37 -5.15
C ALA A 111 22.44 -10.23 -5.52
N GLN A 112 23.57 -10.12 -4.83
CA GLN A 112 24.60 -9.12 -5.13
C GLN A 112 25.25 -9.34 -6.50
N PHE A 113 25.53 -10.60 -6.84
CA PHE A 113 26.06 -10.95 -8.17
C PHE A 113 25.08 -10.58 -9.28
N HIS A 114 23.79 -10.91 -9.11
CA HIS A 114 22.74 -10.55 -10.06
C HIS A 114 22.57 -9.02 -10.18
N ALA A 115 22.49 -8.31 -9.05
CA ALA A 115 22.39 -6.84 -9.04
C ALA A 115 23.60 -6.14 -9.69
N ALA A 116 24.78 -6.79 -9.70
CA ALA A 116 25.97 -6.32 -10.40
C ALA A 116 25.97 -6.62 -11.92
N GLY A 117 24.86 -7.13 -12.47
CA GLY A 117 24.72 -7.48 -13.89
C GLY A 117 25.09 -8.93 -14.22
N GLY A 118 25.32 -9.77 -13.22
CA GLY A 118 25.55 -11.21 -13.40
C GLY A 118 24.27 -11.94 -13.82
N VAL A 119 24.41 -13.06 -14.53
CA VAL A 119 23.28 -13.90 -14.92
C VAL A 119 22.75 -14.65 -13.69
N LEU A 120 21.45 -14.58 -13.40
CA LEU A 120 20.89 -15.19 -12.18
C LEU A 120 20.87 -16.73 -12.23
N LEU A 121 20.48 -17.34 -13.34
CA LEU A 121 20.41 -18.80 -13.52
C LEU A 121 21.63 -19.30 -14.30
N GLY A 122 22.42 -20.22 -13.72
CA GLY A 122 23.65 -20.70 -14.35
C GLY A 122 24.49 -21.59 -13.43
N PRO A 123 25.58 -22.20 -13.92
CA PRO A 123 26.37 -23.19 -13.18
C PRO A 123 27.31 -22.60 -12.11
N GLY A 124 27.41 -21.27 -12.01
CA GLY A 124 28.36 -20.56 -11.18
C GLY A 124 27.98 -20.52 -9.69
N PRO A 125 28.95 -20.24 -8.81
CA PRO A 125 28.76 -20.30 -7.36
C PRO A 125 27.79 -19.25 -6.81
N ASN A 126 27.56 -18.14 -7.52
CA ASN A 126 26.63 -17.07 -7.13
C ASN A 126 25.44 -16.99 -8.10
N GLN A 127 25.03 -18.14 -8.63
CA GLN A 127 23.88 -18.29 -9.51
C GLN A 127 22.93 -19.33 -8.93
N VAL A 128 21.67 -19.32 -9.33
CA VAL A 128 20.69 -20.33 -8.95
C VAL A 128 21.05 -21.64 -9.66
N ASN A 129 21.44 -22.66 -8.89
CA ASN A 129 21.81 -23.98 -9.39
C ASN A 129 21.74 -25.06 -8.31
N LEU A 130 21.57 -26.31 -8.75
CA LEU A 130 21.72 -27.50 -7.94
C LEU A 130 23.01 -28.21 -8.36
N ASN A 131 24.04 -28.19 -7.52
CA ASN A 131 25.33 -28.86 -7.77
C ASN A 131 26.00 -28.47 -9.11
N GLY A 132 25.96 -27.18 -9.46
CA GLY A 132 26.52 -26.67 -10.71
C GLY A 132 25.63 -26.88 -11.94
N ALA A 133 24.45 -27.49 -11.79
CA ALA A 133 23.45 -27.57 -12.85
C ALA A 133 22.38 -26.48 -12.64
N PRO A 134 22.12 -25.60 -13.63
CA PRO A 134 21.07 -24.60 -13.52
C PRO A 134 19.71 -25.25 -13.21
N ASP A 135 19.04 -24.77 -12.15
CA ASP A 135 17.75 -25.29 -11.72
C ASP A 135 16.81 -24.13 -11.38
N PRO A 136 15.80 -23.84 -12.22
CA PRO A 136 14.90 -22.71 -12.03
C PRO A 136 13.91 -22.89 -10.87
N GLN A 137 13.86 -24.07 -10.23
CA GLN A 137 12.91 -24.37 -9.15
C GLN A 137 13.45 -24.02 -7.75
N LEU A 138 14.73 -23.65 -7.65
CA LEU A 138 15.36 -23.38 -6.37
C LEU A 138 15.02 -21.98 -5.83
N PRO A 139 14.60 -21.86 -4.56
CA PRO A 139 14.28 -20.58 -3.94
C PRO A 139 15.54 -19.88 -3.38
N VAL A 140 16.52 -19.59 -4.24
CA VAL A 140 17.80 -18.98 -3.85
C VAL A 140 17.91 -17.57 -4.43
N GLY A 141 18.43 -16.65 -3.61
CA GLY A 141 18.55 -15.23 -3.95
C GLY A 141 17.53 -14.37 -3.22
N LEU A 142 17.46 -13.09 -3.60
CA LEU A 142 16.45 -12.15 -3.11
C LEU A 142 15.54 -11.73 -4.26
N ARG A 143 14.28 -11.44 -3.94
CA ARG A 143 13.29 -10.93 -4.91
C ARG A 143 13.80 -9.61 -5.50
N THR A 144 13.60 -9.43 -6.80
CA THR A 144 13.74 -8.13 -7.45
C THR A 144 12.57 -7.23 -7.04
N VAL A 145 12.80 -5.92 -7.02
CA VAL A 145 11.76 -4.94 -6.62
C VAL A 145 10.65 -4.84 -7.67
N ASP A 146 11.01 -4.97 -8.94
CA ASP A 146 10.07 -4.91 -10.06
C ASP A 146 9.41 -6.27 -10.38
N GLY A 147 9.68 -7.31 -9.58
CA GLY A 147 9.11 -8.65 -9.75
C GLY A 147 9.67 -9.44 -10.93
N THR A 148 10.67 -8.92 -11.65
CA THR A 148 11.37 -9.67 -12.70
C THR A 148 12.14 -10.86 -12.11
N MET A 149 12.40 -11.88 -12.93
CA MET A 149 13.13 -13.08 -12.53
C MET A 149 12.51 -13.84 -11.34
N ASN A 150 11.20 -13.67 -11.09
CA ASN A 150 10.46 -14.52 -10.14
C ASN A 150 10.29 -15.94 -10.72
N ASN A 151 10.08 -16.04 -12.03
CA ASN A 151 10.07 -17.29 -12.77
C ASN A 151 11.34 -17.38 -13.64
N LEU A 152 12.14 -18.42 -13.44
CA LEU A 152 13.44 -18.59 -14.10
C LEU A 152 13.40 -19.51 -15.33
N VAL A 153 12.21 -19.94 -15.78
CA VAL A 153 12.09 -20.76 -17.00
C VAL A 153 12.52 -19.94 -18.22
N GLN A 154 13.53 -20.44 -18.95
CA GLN A 154 14.11 -19.75 -20.11
C GLN A 154 13.40 -20.08 -21.43
N ILE A 155 12.66 -21.20 -21.50
CA ILE A 155 11.97 -21.66 -22.73
C ILE A 155 10.58 -22.23 -22.38
N PRO A 156 9.47 -21.58 -22.80
CA PRO A 156 9.46 -20.18 -23.27
C PRO A 156 9.98 -19.27 -22.17
N ASP A 157 10.56 -18.12 -22.53
CA ASP A 157 11.12 -17.20 -21.56
C ASP A 157 10.01 -16.60 -20.68
N GLN A 158 10.10 -16.83 -19.36
CA GLN A 158 9.10 -16.43 -18.37
C GLN A 158 9.66 -15.44 -17.34
N HIS A 159 10.85 -14.87 -17.54
CA HIS A 159 11.48 -13.97 -16.56
C HIS A 159 10.69 -12.69 -16.25
N LEU A 160 9.69 -12.36 -17.06
CA LEU A 160 8.86 -11.17 -16.88
C LEU A 160 7.48 -11.48 -16.30
N PHE A 161 7.18 -12.75 -16.00
CA PHE A 161 5.92 -13.14 -15.40
C PHE A 161 5.76 -12.47 -14.05
N GLY A 162 4.66 -11.72 -13.89
CA GLY A 162 4.38 -10.95 -12.68
C GLY A 162 5.39 -9.85 -12.38
N SER A 163 6.14 -9.38 -13.39
CA SER A 163 6.84 -8.10 -13.25
C SER A 163 5.85 -6.94 -13.31
N ALA A 164 6.17 -5.85 -12.63
CA ALA A 164 5.46 -4.58 -12.77
C ALA A 164 5.62 -4.01 -14.18
N ASP A 165 4.80 -3.01 -14.48
CA ASP A 165 4.76 -2.31 -15.77
C ASP A 165 4.47 -3.23 -16.96
N ARG A 166 3.58 -4.21 -16.72
CA ARG A 166 3.08 -5.16 -17.73
C ARG A 166 1.60 -4.97 -17.97
N LEU A 167 1.15 -5.25 -19.19
CA LEU A 167 -0.27 -5.30 -19.50
C LEU A 167 -0.98 -6.35 -18.65
N PHE A 168 -2.20 -6.05 -18.21
CA PHE A 168 -3.04 -7.07 -17.58
C PHE A 168 -3.31 -8.22 -18.56
N PRO A 169 -3.20 -9.48 -18.12
CA PRO A 169 -3.68 -10.60 -18.92
C PRO A 169 -5.20 -10.55 -19.04
N ARG A 170 -5.72 -10.89 -20.22
CA ARG A 170 -7.16 -11.01 -20.43
C ARG A 170 -7.60 -12.46 -20.38
N LEU A 171 -8.59 -12.75 -19.55
CA LEU A 171 -9.30 -14.03 -19.57
C LEU A 171 -10.31 -14.13 -20.73
N THR A 172 -10.77 -12.99 -21.26
CA THR A 172 -11.78 -12.92 -22.31
C THR A 172 -11.51 -11.79 -23.31
N THR A 173 -12.04 -11.91 -24.52
CA THR A 173 -12.00 -10.84 -25.53
C THR A 173 -12.64 -9.56 -25.00
N PRO A 174 -11.98 -8.39 -25.11
CA PRO A 174 -12.55 -7.12 -24.64
C PRO A 174 -13.81 -6.76 -25.44
N ARG A 175 -14.76 -6.10 -24.78
CA ARG A 175 -15.95 -5.54 -25.42
C ARG A 175 -16.06 -4.05 -25.12
N PHE A 176 -15.90 -3.24 -26.15
CA PHE A 176 -16.10 -1.80 -26.10
C PHE A 176 -17.43 -1.46 -26.75
N ARG A 177 -18.28 -0.72 -26.03
CA ARG A 177 -19.66 -0.42 -26.46
C ARG A 177 -19.77 1.02 -26.94
N PRO A 178 -20.70 1.33 -27.87
CA PRO A 178 -21.17 2.69 -28.07
C PRO A 178 -21.73 3.26 -26.75
N ALA A 179 -21.61 4.57 -26.61
CA ALA A 179 -22.13 5.34 -25.48
C ALA A 179 -23.08 6.44 -25.98
N GLU A 180 -23.53 7.30 -25.09
CA GLU A 180 -24.46 8.37 -25.42
C GLU A 180 -23.78 9.48 -26.23
N GLN A 181 -24.58 10.37 -26.81
CA GLN A 181 -24.12 11.53 -27.59
C GLN A 181 -23.18 11.17 -28.76
N GLY A 182 -23.32 9.96 -29.31
CA GLY A 182 -22.48 9.48 -30.41
C GLY A 182 -21.04 9.13 -30.02
N THR A 183 -20.73 9.11 -28.72
CA THR A 183 -19.41 8.68 -28.22
C THR A 183 -19.32 7.15 -28.10
N SER A 184 -18.12 6.63 -27.82
CA SER A 184 -17.91 5.19 -27.73
C SER A 184 -16.74 4.86 -26.82
N TYR A 185 -16.86 3.79 -26.04
CA TYR A 185 -15.72 3.24 -25.31
C TYR A 185 -14.67 2.63 -26.23
N ALA A 186 -14.99 2.39 -27.51
CA ALA A 186 -14.02 1.91 -28.50
C ALA A 186 -13.11 3.02 -29.02
N ASP A 187 -13.42 4.28 -28.71
CA ASP A 187 -12.54 5.40 -29.03
C ASP A 187 -11.30 5.35 -28.15
N LYS A 188 -10.14 5.29 -28.79
CA LYS A 188 -8.84 5.18 -28.14
C LYS A 188 -8.15 6.52 -28.00
N THR A 189 -8.65 7.52 -28.71
CA THR A 189 -8.09 8.87 -28.66
C THR A 189 -8.45 9.54 -27.34
N ASP A 190 -7.79 10.64 -27.01
CA ASP A 190 -8.00 11.41 -25.77
C ASP A 190 -9.33 12.19 -25.79
N THR A 191 -10.43 11.49 -26.06
CA THR A 191 -11.79 12.02 -26.22
C THR A 191 -12.69 11.58 -25.06
N ASN A 192 -13.61 12.47 -24.69
CA ASN A 192 -14.56 12.18 -23.64
C ASN A 192 -15.64 11.20 -24.12
N VAL A 193 -16.04 10.31 -23.23
CA VAL A 193 -17.18 9.41 -23.41
C VAL A 193 -18.33 9.95 -22.56
N PHE A 194 -19.49 10.21 -23.15
CA PHE A 194 -20.67 10.63 -22.42
C PHE A 194 -21.55 9.40 -22.17
N ASP A 195 -21.75 9.06 -20.90
CA ASP A 195 -22.51 7.87 -20.51
C ASP A 195 -23.12 8.05 -19.12
N SER A 196 -24.43 8.28 -19.05
CA SER A 196 -25.18 8.39 -17.79
C SER A 196 -25.42 7.04 -17.11
N GLN A 197 -25.26 5.92 -17.83
CA GLN A 197 -25.66 4.59 -17.34
C GLN A 197 -24.93 4.14 -16.06
N PRO A 198 -23.62 4.36 -15.87
CA PRO A 198 -22.95 3.97 -14.63
C PRO A 198 -23.59 4.59 -13.38
N ARG A 199 -24.01 5.86 -13.46
CA ARG A 199 -24.70 6.54 -12.36
C ARG A 199 -26.13 6.02 -12.17
N ILE A 200 -26.86 5.80 -13.26
CA ILE A 200 -28.20 5.20 -13.21
C ILE A 200 -28.14 3.82 -12.54
N ILE A 201 -27.17 2.97 -12.93
CA ILE A 201 -26.95 1.66 -12.32
C ILE A 201 -26.64 1.80 -10.83
N SER A 202 -25.81 2.79 -10.45
CA SER A 202 -25.52 3.06 -9.04
C SER A 202 -26.80 3.39 -8.24
N ASN A 203 -27.65 4.28 -8.77
CA ASN A 203 -28.92 4.62 -8.12
C ASN A 203 -29.90 3.45 -8.04
N LEU A 204 -29.86 2.52 -9.00
CA LEU A 204 -30.76 1.37 -9.02
C LEU A 204 -30.28 0.18 -8.16
N VAL A 205 -28.97 0.02 -7.97
CA VAL A 205 -28.39 -1.18 -7.38
C VAL A 205 -27.85 -0.96 -5.97
N VAL A 206 -27.07 0.12 -5.76
CA VAL A 206 -26.35 0.34 -4.49
C VAL A 206 -27.02 1.39 -3.60
N ASP A 207 -28.22 1.85 -3.98
CA ASP A 207 -29.01 2.76 -3.16
C ASP A 207 -29.42 2.09 -1.84
N GLN A 208 -28.92 2.63 -0.72
CA GLN A 208 -29.26 2.18 0.62
C GLN A 208 -30.29 3.09 1.30
N SER A 209 -30.99 3.93 0.57
CA SER A 209 -32.06 4.77 1.11
C SER A 209 -33.35 3.98 1.38
N ALA A 210 -34.31 4.63 2.03
CA ALA A 210 -35.66 4.08 2.22
C ALA A 210 -36.45 3.95 0.90
N GLN A 211 -35.99 4.56 -0.19
CA GLN A 211 -36.61 4.46 -1.52
C GLN A 211 -36.29 3.12 -2.20
N ASN A 212 -35.24 2.41 -1.76
CA ASN A 212 -34.96 1.05 -2.20
C ASN A 212 -35.72 0.03 -1.31
N PRO A 213 -36.72 -0.69 -1.84
CA PRO A 213 -37.49 -1.65 -1.04
C PRO A 213 -36.64 -2.79 -0.47
N ALA A 214 -35.56 -3.19 -1.16
CA ALA A 214 -34.66 -4.23 -0.67
C ALA A 214 -33.84 -3.73 0.53
N ALA A 215 -33.34 -2.49 0.48
CA ALA A 215 -32.64 -1.88 1.60
C ALA A 215 -33.57 -1.65 2.79
N ALA A 216 -34.78 -1.15 2.55
CA ALA A 216 -35.81 -0.96 3.57
C ALA A 216 -36.19 -2.28 4.26
N ALA A 217 -36.38 -3.36 3.50
CA ALA A 217 -36.67 -4.69 4.06
C ALA A 217 -35.51 -5.21 4.91
N ALA A 218 -34.27 -5.08 4.43
CA ALA A 218 -33.08 -5.51 5.17
C ALA A 218 -32.86 -4.73 6.47
N ALA A 219 -33.11 -3.42 6.45
CA ALA A 219 -32.96 -2.56 7.64
C ALA A 219 -34.09 -2.73 8.65
N ALA A 220 -35.33 -3.00 8.21
CA ALA A 220 -36.48 -3.25 9.09
C ALA A 220 -36.41 -4.63 9.77
N HIS A 221 -35.75 -5.60 9.13
CA HIS A 221 -35.57 -6.95 9.65
C HIS A 221 -34.10 -7.39 9.53
N PRO A 222 -33.19 -6.79 10.32
CA PRO A 222 -31.77 -7.05 10.22
C PRO A 222 -31.43 -8.39 10.88
N CYS A 223 -31.65 -9.45 10.11
CA CYS A 223 -31.42 -10.83 10.46
C CYS A 223 -30.63 -11.54 9.36
N GLY A 224 -29.72 -12.43 9.74
CA GLY A 224 -29.04 -13.33 8.82
C GLY A 224 -29.98 -14.43 8.29
N SER A 225 -29.44 -15.30 7.43
CA SER A 225 -30.20 -16.42 6.87
C SER A 225 -30.84 -17.28 7.98
N GLY A 226 -32.12 -17.64 7.80
CA GLY A 226 -32.91 -18.41 8.75
C GLY A 226 -33.27 -17.70 10.07
N GLY A 227 -32.88 -16.43 10.25
CA GLY A 227 -33.30 -15.63 11.42
C GLY A 227 -32.63 -16.01 12.74
N PHE A 228 -31.54 -16.79 12.71
CA PHE A 228 -30.85 -17.25 13.93
C PHE A 228 -30.00 -16.16 14.60
N VAL A 229 -29.46 -15.23 13.80
CA VAL A 229 -28.70 -14.08 14.28
C VAL A 229 -29.41 -12.83 13.78
N CYS A 230 -29.85 -11.98 14.71
CA CYS A 230 -30.57 -10.75 14.43
C CYS A 230 -30.04 -9.62 15.31
N SER A 231 -30.34 -8.39 14.92
CA SER A 231 -30.13 -7.20 15.72
C SER A 231 -31.39 -6.35 15.74
N ASP A 232 -31.44 -5.32 16.59
CA ASP A 232 -32.51 -4.34 16.52
C ASP A 232 -32.28 -3.37 15.34
N PRO A 233 -33.34 -2.92 14.65
CA PRO A 233 -33.24 -1.88 13.65
C PRO A 233 -32.56 -0.63 14.20
N SER A 234 -31.66 -0.05 13.42
CA SER A 234 -30.97 1.20 13.77
C SER A 234 -31.58 2.37 12.99
N PRO A 235 -31.53 3.59 13.55
CA PRO A 235 -31.94 4.76 12.80
C PRO A 235 -31.06 4.94 11.55
N PRO A 236 -31.60 5.53 10.46
CA PRO A 236 -30.79 5.90 9.31
C PRO A 236 -29.68 6.87 9.70
N ASP A 237 -28.61 6.90 8.90
CA ASP A 237 -27.57 7.90 9.01
C ASP A 237 -28.15 9.31 8.92
N ALA A 238 -27.76 10.19 9.84
CA ALA A 238 -28.41 11.50 9.98
C ALA A 238 -28.09 12.46 8.83
N ASP A 239 -26.93 12.28 8.19
CA ASP A 239 -26.45 13.19 7.14
C ASP A 239 -26.90 12.73 5.75
N SER A 240 -26.77 11.44 5.47
CA SER A 240 -27.07 10.85 4.16
C SER A 240 -28.47 10.24 4.05
N GLY A 241 -29.13 9.95 5.18
CA GLY A 241 -30.38 9.18 5.21
C GLY A 241 -30.20 7.71 4.83
N ALA A 242 -28.96 7.23 4.67
CA ALA A 242 -28.69 5.84 4.34
C ALA A 242 -29.15 4.92 5.49
N LEU A 243 -29.83 3.84 5.13
CA LEU A 243 -30.28 2.83 6.07
C LEU A 243 -29.08 2.02 6.56
N PHE A 244 -28.95 1.89 7.88
CA PHE A 244 -27.93 1.02 8.46
C PHE A 244 -28.34 -0.44 8.28
N ILE A 245 -27.56 -1.18 7.48
CA ILE A 245 -27.68 -2.62 7.30
C ILE A 245 -26.49 -3.26 8.01
N PRO A 246 -26.69 -3.95 9.14
CA PRO A 246 -25.59 -4.51 9.90
C PRO A 246 -24.95 -5.67 9.16
N ASN A 247 -23.66 -5.85 9.40
CA ASN A 247 -22.95 -7.04 8.99
C ASN A 247 -23.36 -8.22 9.88
N ILE A 248 -24.29 -9.02 9.37
CA ILE A 248 -24.71 -10.28 10.00
C ILE A 248 -24.25 -11.42 9.10
N THR A 249 -23.74 -12.48 9.71
CA THR A 249 -23.24 -13.63 8.96
C THR A 249 -24.33 -14.25 8.06
N PRO A 250 -24.01 -14.59 6.79
CA PRO A 250 -25.01 -15.09 5.84
C PRO A 250 -25.39 -16.56 6.07
N ASP A 251 -24.64 -17.31 6.88
CA ASP A 251 -24.70 -18.78 6.96
C ASP A 251 -25.34 -19.29 8.26
N PHE A 252 -26.51 -18.76 8.63
CA PHE A 252 -27.27 -19.19 9.81
C PHE A 252 -26.53 -19.02 11.15
N GLY A 253 -25.52 -18.15 11.23
CA GLY A 253 -24.75 -17.98 12.46
C GLY A 253 -23.49 -18.85 12.56
N LEU A 254 -23.17 -19.65 11.53
CA LEU A 254 -22.08 -20.62 11.60
C LEU A 254 -20.69 -19.97 11.45
N SER A 255 -20.61 -18.86 10.71
CA SER A 255 -19.40 -18.04 10.58
C SER A 255 -19.47 -16.77 11.40
N ALA A 256 -18.31 -16.23 11.77
CA ALA A 256 -18.22 -14.91 12.38
C ALA A 256 -18.51 -13.82 11.34
N PRO A 257 -19.21 -12.72 11.70
CA PRO A 257 -19.24 -11.51 10.89
C PRO A 257 -17.83 -10.94 10.68
N PHE A 258 -17.59 -10.30 9.53
CA PHE A 258 -16.38 -9.51 9.30
C PHE A 258 -16.32 -8.22 10.17
N ASN A 259 -15.14 -7.63 10.27
CA ASN A 259 -14.91 -6.34 10.93
C ASN A 259 -14.21 -5.37 9.97
N LEU A 260 -14.02 -4.12 10.42
CA LEU A 260 -13.40 -3.10 9.58
C LEU A 260 -11.94 -3.44 9.19
N MET A 261 -11.20 -4.15 10.05
CA MET A 261 -9.84 -4.62 9.72
C MET A 261 -9.85 -5.60 8.54
N PHE A 262 -10.85 -6.46 8.43
CA PHE A 262 -10.99 -7.36 7.28
C PHE A 262 -11.11 -6.57 5.96
N VAL A 263 -11.91 -5.50 5.95
CA VAL A 263 -12.10 -4.64 4.77
C VAL A 263 -10.82 -3.87 4.42
N PHE A 264 -10.18 -3.25 5.41
CA PHE A 264 -8.94 -2.50 5.18
C PHE A 264 -7.77 -3.41 4.80
N PHE A 265 -7.70 -4.62 5.36
CA PHE A 265 -6.74 -5.62 4.91
C PHE A 265 -6.96 -5.99 3.44
N GLY A 266 -8.23 -6.18 3.02
CA GLY A 266 -8.58 -6.41 1.63
C GLY A 266 -8.06 -5.31 0.70
N GLN A 267 -8.28 -4.03 1.05
CA GLN A 267 -7.74 -2.89 0.30
C GLN A 267 -6.21 -2.88 0.27
N PHE A 268 -5.56 -3.04 1.42
CA PHE A 268 -4.10 -3.07 1.50
C PHE A 268 -3.50 -4.20 0.67
N PHE A 269 -4.17 -5.35 0.64
CA PHE A 269 -3.77 -6.51 -0.15
C PHE A 269 -3.98 -6.27 -1.65
N ASP A 270 -5.11 -5.69 -2.06
CA ASP A 270 -5.43 -5.29 -3.43
C ASP A 270 -4.40 -4.28 -4.00
N HIS A 271 -4.02 -3.28 -3.20
CA HIS A 271 -2.95 -2.34 -3.55
C HIS A 271 -1.59 -3.03 -3.78
N GLY A 272 -1.40 -4.23 -3.22
CA GLY A 272 -0.24 -5.08 -3.44
C GLY A 272 -0.35 -6.00 -4.64
N LEU A 273 -1.46 -5.98 -5.38
CA LEU A 273 -1.69 -6.84 -6.54
C LEU A 273 -1.82 -6.03 -7.83
N ASP A 274 -2.52 -4.90 -7.79
CA ASP A 274 -2.77 -4.11 -8.98
C ASP A 274 -2.86 -2.61 -8.76
N LEU A 275 -2.33 -1.88 -9.74
CA LEU A 275 -2.47 -0.45 -9.86
C LEU A 275 -2.54 -0.03 -11.32
N VAL A 276 -3.74 0.34 -11.76
CA VAL A 276 -4.01 0.87 -13.10
C VAL A 276 -3.64 2.35 -13.16
N THR A 277 -2.87 2.75 -14.18
CA THR A 277 -2.64 4.17 -14.50
C THR A 277 -3.86 4.76 -15.21
N LYS A 278 -4.20 6.01 -14.88
CA LYS A 278 -5.35 6.72 -15.43
C LYS A 278 -4.90 7.99 -16.16
N GLY A 279 -5.66 8.40 -17.17
CA GLY A 279 -5.40 9.61 -17.96
C GLY A 279 -4.82 9.33 -19.36
N GLY A 280 -4.81 10.36 -20.21
CA GLY A 280 -4.32 10.28 -21.60
C GLY A 280 -5.21 9.49 -22.55
N SER A 281 -6.44 9.15 -22.14
CA SER A 281 -7.41 8.41 -22.95
C SER A 281 -8.82 8.98 -22.77
N GLY A 282 -8.92 10.25 -22.38
CA GLY A 282 -10.17 10.96 -22.15
C GLY A 282 -10.84 10.65 -20.81
N THR A 283 -12.01 11.24 -20.62
CA THR A 283 -12.81 11.15 -19.39
C THR A 283 -14.20 10.60 -19.70
N VAL A 284 -14.69 9.69 -18.87
CA VAL A 284 -16.12 9.34 -18.84
C VAL A 284 -16.86 10.43 -18.10
N ILE A 285 -17.67 11.18 -18.82
CA ILE A 285 -18.62 12.15 -18.28
C ILE A 285 -19.95 11.43 -18.09
N MET A 286 -20.45 11.43 -16.86
CA MET A 286 -21.68 10.77 -16.46
C MET A 286 -22.72 11.85 -16.10
N PRO A 287 -23.56 12.30 -17.05
CA PRO A 287 -24.60 13.28 -16.78
C PRO A 287 -25.56 12.79 -15.70
N LEU A 288 -25.91 13.67 -14.76
CA LEU A 288 -26.94 13.40 -13.77
C LEU A 288 -28.33 13.62 -14.39
N GLN A 289 -29.25 12.69 -14.15
CA GLN A 289 -30.64 12.86 -14.56
C GLN A 289 -31.32 13.92 -13.66
N PRO A 290 -32.36 14.63 -14.15
CA PRO A 290 -33.05 15.64 -13.35
C PRO A 290 -33.63 15.16 -12.02
N ASP A 291 -33.89 13.87 -11.90
CA ASP A 291 -34.39 13.17 -10.72
C ASP A 291 -33.29 12.53 -9.87
N ASP A 292 -32.01 12.67 -10.22
CA ASP A 292 -30.89 12.22 -9.40
C ASP A 292 -30.80 13.07 -8.10
N PRO A 293 -30.61 12.47 -6.91
CA PRO A 293 -30.50 13.23 -5.66
C PRO A 293 -29.37 14.27 -5.63
N LEU A 294 -28.33 14.10 -6.46
CA LEU A 294 -27.22 15.04 -6.59
C LEU A 294 -27.46 16.12 -7.65
N PHE A 295 -28.57 16.05 -8.40
CA PHE A 295 -28.91 17.03 -9.42
C PHE A 295 -29.39 18.34 -8.80
N VAL A 296 -28.85 19.46 -9.28
CA VAL A 296 -29.25 20.81 -8.87
C VAL A 296 -29.77 21.57 -10.10
N PRO A 297 -31.07 21.94 -10.16
CA PRO A 297 -31.63 22.67 -11.28
C PRO A 297 -30.84 23.94 -11.62
N GLY A 298 -30.46 24.09 -12.89
CA GLY A 298 -29.68 25.23 -13.38
C GLY A 298 -28.17 25.18 -13.07
N SER A 299 -27.68 24.17 -12.35
CA SER A 299 -26.25 23.99 -12.10
C SER A 299 -25.50 23.60 -13.39
N PRO A 300 -24.32 24.19 -13.66
CA PRO A 300 -23.47 23.77 -14.77
C PRO A 300 -22.70 22.47 -14.49
N THR A 301 -22.78 21.92 -13.26
CA THR A 301 -22.00 20.75 -12.83
C THR A 301 -22.86 19.51 -12.55
N ASN A 302 -23.98 19.35 -13.26
CA ASN A 302 -24.84 18.15 -13.16
C ASN A 302 -24.26 16.95 -13.91
N PHE A 303 -23.02 16.58 -13.57
CA PHE A 303 -22.34 15.39 -14.08
C PHE A 303 -21.26 14.93 -13.10
N MET A 304 -20.93 13.64 -13.14
CA MET A 304 -19.72 13.08 -12.55
C MET A 304 -18.67 12.89 -13.65
N ALA A 305 -17.39 12.91 -13.28
CA ALA A 305 -16.28 12.73 -14.22
C ALA A 305 -15.31 11.66 -13.69
N MET A 306 -14.91 10.73 -14.55
CA MET A 306 -13.96 9.67 -14.22
C MET A 306 -12.94 9.51 -15.35
N ALA A 307 -11.65 9.68 -15.04
CA ALA A 307 -10.59 9.46 -16.01
C ALA A 307 -10.57 8.00 -16.48
N ARG A 308 -10.37 7.78 -17.78
CA ARG A 308 -10.23 6.43 -18.34
C ARG A 308 -8.86 5.85 -17.99
N GLY A 309 -8.77 4.52 -18.00
CA GLY A 309 -7.48 3.82 -17.89
C GLY A 309 -6.59 4.21 -19.07
N GLN A 310 -5.29 4.38 -18.81
CA GLN A 310 -4.33 4.82 -19.81
C GLN A 310 -4.08 3.71 -20.85
N ASN A 311 -4.34 4.00 -22.12
CA ASN A 311 -3.95 3.17 -23.25
C ASN A 311 -2.42 3.08 -23.38
N GLN A 312 -1.93 2.11 -24.16
CA GLN A 312 -0.50 2.02 -24.50
C GLN A 312 -0.26 2.55 -25.92
N PRO A 313 0.91 3.16 -26.18
CA PRO A 313 1.21 3.65 -27.52
C PRO A 313 1.20 2.50 -28.53
N GLY A 314 0.70 2.81 -29.73
CA GLY A 314 0.73 1.90 -30.86
C GLY A 314 2.10 1.77 -31.52
N PRO A 315 2.17 1.14 -32.70
CA PRO A 315 3.37 1.10 -33.54
C PRO A 315 4.05 2.45 -33.80
N ASP A 316 3.31 3.57 -33.80
CA ASP A 316 3.89 4.92 -33.99
C ASP A 316 4.63 5.46 -32.74
N GLY A 317 4.45 4.83 -31.58
CA GLY A 317 5.07 5.24 -30.32
C GLY A 317 4.46 6.49 -29.67
N ILE A 318 3.33 6.99 -30.17
CA ILE A 318 2.67 8.21 -29.71
C ILE A 318 1.34 7.81 -29.04
N LEU A 319 1.03 8.40 -27.88
CA LEU A 319 -0.25 8.18 -27.20
C LEU A 319 -1.34 9.11 -27.73
N GLY A 320 -2.58 8.64 -27.73
CA GLY A 320 -3.77 9.40 -28.13
C GLY A 320 -4.06 9.32 -29.62
N THR A 321 -3.41 8.40 -30.35
CA THR A 321 -3.58 8.18 -31.79
C THR A 321 -4.49 6.98 -32.06
N ALA A 322 -4.84 6.76 -33.33
CA ALA A 322 -5.78 5.70 -33.71
C ALA A 322 -5.20 4.27 -33.55
N ASP A 323 -3.87 4.14 -33.55
CA ASP A 323 -3.16 2.86 -33.43
C ASP A 323 -2.83 2.47 -31.99
N ASP A 324 -3.21 3.30 -31.01
CA ASP A 324 -3.11 2.98 -29.58
C ASP A 324 -3.63 1.57 -29.27
N ILE A 325 -2.97 0.92 -28.33
CA ILE A 325 -3.37 -0.37 -27.79
C ILE A 325 -4.27 -0.09 -26.59
N GLN A 326 -5.54 -0.48 -26.71
CA GLN A 326 -6.54 -0.25 -25.67
C GLN A 326 -6.44 -1.29 -24.54
N GLU A 327 -5.34 -1.22 -23.82
CA GLU A 327 -4.98 -2.08 -22.71
C GLU A 327 -4.38 -1.25 -21.57
N THR A 328 -4.57 -1.72 -20.35
CA THR A 328 -4.02 -1.06 -19.16
C THR A 328 -2.81 -1.81 -18.64
N MET A 329 -1.85 -1.05 -18.16
CA MET A 329 -0.66 -1.56 -17.50
C MET A 329 -0.93 -1.69 -16.01
N ASN A 330 -0.49 -2.80 -15.42
CA ASN A 330 -0.33 -2.93 -13.98
C ASN A 330 1.03 -2.35 -13.60
N THR A 331 1.02 -1.25 -12.84
CA THR A 331 2.25 -0.60 -12.35
C THR A 331 2.77 -1.20 -11.04
N THR A 332 2.14 -2.27 -10.58
CA THR A 332 2.49 -3.02 -9.38
C THR A 332 2.87 -4.46 -9.72
N THR A 333 3.69 -5.09 -8.89
CA THR A 333 3.99 -6.53 -8.99
C THR A 333 2.76 -7.33 -8.51
N PRO A 334 2.12 -8.18 -9.34
CA PRO A 334 0.96 -8.97 -8.92
C PRO A 334 1.31 -10.16 -8.00
N TRP A 335 2.43 -10.07 -7.27
CA TRP A 335 2.86 -11.04 -6.29
C TRP A 335 2.49 -10.56 -4.90
N VAL A 336 2.19 -11.50 -3.99
CA VAL A 336 2.08 -11.19 -2.56
C VAL A 336 3.49 -11.04 -1.98
N ASP A 337 4.16 -9.93 -2.30
CA ASP A 337 5.58 -9.68 -2.01
C ASP A 337 5.83 -8.43 -1.14
N GLN A 338 4.76 -7.84 -0.59
CA GLN A 338 4.77 -6.59 0.17
C GLN A 338 5.23 -5.36 -0.62
N ASN A 339 5.05 -5.31 -1.94
CA ASN A 339 5.32 -4.10 -2.72
C ASN A 339 4.54 -2.86 -2.24
N GLN A 340 3.39 -3.00 -1.57
CA GLN A 340 2.68 -1.88 -0.95
C GLN A 340 3.48 -1.20 0.18
N THR A 341 4.52 -1.88 0.68
CA THR A 341 5.51 -1.33 1.63
C THR A 341 6.86 -1.05 0.93
N TYR A 342 7.31 -1.94 0.04
CA TYR A 342 8.67 -1.88 -0.54
C TYR A 342 8.75 -1.41 -1.99
N THR A 343 7.61 -1.01 -2.56
CA THR A 343 7.38 -0.56 -3.93
C THR A 343 7.55 -1.65 -4.99
N SER A 344 7.09 -1.35 -6.19
CA SER A 344 7.30 -2.17 -7.40
C SER A 344 8.31 -1.58 -8.37
N HIS A 345 9.08 -0.56 -7.97
CA HIS A 345 10.08 0.06 -8.83
C HIS A 345 11.37 0.39 -8.07
N PRO A 346 12.57 -0.06 -8.53
CA PRO A 346 13.83 0.15 -7.82
C PRO A 346 14.13 1.61 -7.48
N SER A 347 13.80 2.57 -8.36
CA SER A 347 14.01 3.99 -8.08
C SER A 347 13.10 4.53 -6.98
N HIS A 348 11.88 4.01 -6.85
CA HIS A 348 10.98 4.40 -5.77
C HIS A 348 11.50 3.88 -4.44
N GLN A 349 12.02 2.65 -4.42
CA GLN A 349 12.60 2.05 -3.22
C GLN A 349 13.78 2.85 -2.64
N VAL A 350 14.56 3.55 -3.47
CA VAL A 350 15.64 4.45 -2.99
C VAL A 350 15.09 5.53 -2.06
N PHE A 351 13.89 6.04 -2.29
CA PHE A 351 13.29 7.09 -1.45
C PHE A 351 12.64 6.56 -0.18
N LEU A 352 12.37 5.25 -0.09
CA LEU A 352 11.75 4.64 1.09
C LEU A 352 12.76 4.06 2.08
N ARG A 353 14.04 3.97 1.73
CA ARG A 353 15.08 3.45 2.62
C ARG A 353 15.66 4.55 3.48
N GLN A 354 16.09 4.20 4.69
CA GLN A 354 16.91 5.07 5.52
C GLN A 354 18.39 4.97 5.12
N TYR A 355 19.05 6.12 5.05
CA TYR A 355 20.47 6.25 4.80
C TYR A 355 21.18 6.95 5.96
N VAL A 356 22.37 6.47 6.29
CA VAL A 356 23.28 7.09 7.26
C VAL A 356 24.55 7.56 6.56
N MET A 357 25.02 8.74 6.93
CA MET A 357 26.25 9.30 6.36
C MET A 357 27.47 8.64 6.99
N THR A 358 28.21 7.88 6.19
CA THR A 358 29.48 7.26 6.61
C THR A 358 30.60 7.72 5.68
N GLY A 359 31.59 8.43 6.22
CA GLY A 359 32.70 8.97 5.42
C GLY A 359 32.25 9.92 4.30
N GLY A 360 31.18 10.69 4.54
CA GLY A 360 30.63 11.63 3.56
C GLY A 360 29.81 10.99 2.45
N ARG A 361 29.44 9.70 2.56
CA ARG A 361 28.58 9.00 1.60
C ARG A 361 27.33 8.45 2.31
N PRO A 362 26.14 8.57 1.70
CA PRO A 362 24.95 7.91 2.22
C PRO A 362 25.08 6.41 2.02
N LEU A 363 24.95 5.64 3.10
CA LEU A 363 24.88 4.18 3.06
C LEU A 363 23.53 3.72 3.62
N PRO A 364 22.84 2.79 2.95
CA PRO A 364 21.61 2.23 3.51
C PRO A 364 21.95 1.44 4.78
N ASP A 365 21.21 1.66 5.85
CA ASP A 365 21.42 0.97 7.13
C ASP A 365 20.49 -0.24 7.33
N GLY A 366 19.63 -0.50 6.34
CA GLY A 366 18.68 -1.62 6.33
C GLY A 366 17.29 -1.28 6.89
N LYS A 367 17.06 -0.04 7.32
CA LYS A 367 15.74 0.41 7.78
C LYS A 367 14.94 1.08 6.66
N VAL A 368 13.62 1.13 6.86
CA VAL A 368 12.70 1.98 6.09
C VAL A 368 12.76 3.39 6.67
N LEU A 369 12.52 4.40 5.84
CA LEU A 369 12.48 5.78 6.25
C LEU A 369 11.26 6.07 7.13
N ASP A 370 11.52 6.28 8.41
CA ASP A 370 10.53 6.69 9.39
C ASP A 370 10.48 8.23 9.55
N GLY A 371 9.31 8.73 9.95
CA GLY A 371 9.07 10.12 10.30
C GLY A 371 9.36 10.43 11.77
N GLY A 372 9.36 11.72 12.13
CA GLY A 372 9.83 12.18 13.44
C GLY A 372 8.92 11.90 14.65
N HIS A 373 7.72 11.32 14.48
CA HIS A 373 6.85 10.98 15.60
C HIS A 373 6.88 9.48 15.87
N CYS A 374 7.35 9.11 17.05
CA CYS A 374 7.52 7.73 17.47
C CYS A 374 6.80 7.46 18.79
N ALA A 375 6.29 6.25 18.94
CA ALA A 375 5.67 5.75 20.16
C ALA A 375 6.21 4.37 20.49
N PRO A 376 6.27 3.96 21.77
CA PRO A 376 6.67 2.61 22.13
C PRO A 376 5.79 1.57 21.44
N ARG A 377 6.41 0.56 20.82
CA ARG A 377 5.70 -0.57 20.23
C ARG A 377 5.12 -1.42 21.36
N GLY A 378 3.94 -2.01 21.12
CA GLY A 378 3.31 -2.96 22.05
C GLY A 378 4.04 -4.31 22.20
N THR A 379 5.32 -4.41 21.80
CA THR A 379 6.15 -5.62 21.91
C THR A 379 6.71 -5.83 23.32
N GLY A 380 6.72 -4.79 24.16
CA GLY A 380 7.29 -4.84 25.50
C GLY A 380 8.83 -4.83 25.52
N ILE A 381 9.48 -4.59 24.37
CA ILE A 381 10.94 -4.44 24.26
C ILE A 381 11.30 -2.98 24.57
N PRO A 382 12.13 -2.69 25.59
CA PRO A 382 12.54 -1.32 25.89
C PRO A 382 13.27 -0.66 24.71
N GLY A 383 12.80 0.51 24.28
CA GLY A 383 13.38 1.27 23.17
C GLY A 383 12.96 0.81 21.77
N ASP A 384 12.07 -0.18 21.66
CA ASP A 384 11.41 -0.52 20.40
C ASP A 384 10.27 0.48 20.15
N GLU A 385 10.54 1.48 19.31
CA GLU A 385 9.56 2.48 18.93
C GLU A 385 8.99 2.18 17.53
N ILE A 386 7.70 2.46 17.34
CA ILE A 386 7.09 2.56 16.02
C ILE A 386 6.91 4.04 15.70
N CYS A 387 7.47 4.45 14.57
CA CYS A 387 7.36 5.80 14.09
C CYS A 387 6.29 5.91 13.00
N ASN A 388 5.78 7.14 12.79
CA ASN A 388 4.96 7.44 11.63
C ASN A 388 5.77 7.21 10.34
N ILE A 389 5.07 7.00 9.23
CA ILE A 389 5.69 6.92 7.91
C ILE A 389 6.43 8.23 7.63
N GLY A 390 7.64 8.15 7.07
CA GLY A 390 8.41 9.31 6.64
C GLY A 390 7.62 10.20 5.68
N ASN A 391 7.72 11.52 5.87
CA ASN A 391 7.12 12.50 4.97
C ASN A 391 8.17 13.03 3.99
N TRP A 392 7.73 13.92 3.09
CA TRP A 392 8.57 14.45 2.02
C TRP A 392 9.78 15.26 2.53
N ALA A 393 9.70 15.82 3.73
CA ALA A 393 10.82 16.50 4.37
C ALA A 393 11.94 15.51 4.75
N GLU A 394 11.63 14.36 5.34
CA GLU A 394 12.66 13.36 5.66
C GLU A 394 13.26 12.75 4.39
N VAL A 395 12.45 12.50 3.35
CA VAL A 395 12.97 12.00 2.06
C VAL A 395 13.98 13.00 1.47
N LYS A 396 13.63 14.28 1.43
CA LYS A 396 14.52 15.35 0.94
C LYS A 396 15.79 15.47 1.77
N ALA A 397 15.70 15.30 3.08
CA ALA A 397 16.85 15.38 3.98
C ALA A 397 17.88 14.27 3.72
N GLN A 398 17.46 13.12 3.16
CA GLN A 398 18.37 12.03 2.78
C GLN A 398 18.81 12.07 1.31
N ALA A 399 18.13 12.87 0.47
CA ALA A 399 18.48 13.07 -0.93
C ALA A 399 19.48 14.22 -1.17
N ALA A 400 19.70 15.09 -0.18
CA ALA A 400 20.64 16.21 -0.20
C ALA A 400 22.00 15.81 0.39
#